data_AF-A0A7C3DBI8-F1
#
_entry.id   AF-A0A7C3DBI8-F1
#
_cell.length_a   1.000
_cell.length_b   1.000
_cell.length_c   1.000
_cell.angle_alpha   90.00
_cell.angle_beta   90.00
_cell.angle_gamma   90.00
#
_symmetry.space_group_name_H-M   'P 1'
#
loop_
_entity.id
_entity.type
_entity.pdbx_description
1 polymer ?
#
loop_
_entity_poly.entity_id
_entity_poly.type
_entity_poly.pdbx_seq_one_letter_code
_entity_poly.pdbx_strand_id
1 'polypeptide(L)'
;MDALNQRILSEGKNLGRGILKIDSFLNHQIDALLMEAIGEDIAAQFAHTQPTRVLTAEVSGLIPAAMTGKALGNLPVVYARKHKPITMMEPVYIEEAPSHTKGNEVSLMVSPEFLAAEDRILIVDDFLASGRTIDALCRIVRNAGATLVGIAAVAEKTFEGGREALAHWDVPVYACATIV
;
A
#
# COMPACT_ATOMS: atom_id res chain seq x y z
N MET A 1 -7.05 -14.54 0.48
CA MET A 1 -6.43 -15.79 -0.01
C MET A 1 -6.10 -16.76 1.13
N ASP A 2 -6.31 -18.06 0.92
CA ASP A 2 -6.12 -19.08 1.98
C ASP A 2 -4.65 -19.25 2.42
N ALA A 3 -3.70 -19.20 1.47
CA ALA A 3 -2.29 -19.39 1.78
C ALA A 3 -1.75 -18.31 2.75
N LEU A 4 -2.13 -17.04 2.56
CA LEU A 4 -1.76 -15.96 3.47
C LEU A 4 -2.40 -16.14 4.86
N ASN A 5 -3.69 -16.51 4.91
CA ASN A 5 -4.38 -16.77 6.17
C ASN A 5 -3.69 -17.89 6.97
N GLN A 6 -3.33 -18.99 6.31
CA GLN A 6 -2.58 -20.09 6.93
C GLN A 6 -1.22 -19.62 7.45
N ARG A 7 -0.51 -18.78 6.68
CA ARG A 7 0.79 -18.25 7.07
C ARG A 7 0.72 -17.34 8.30
N ILE A 8 -0.32 -16.50 8.37
CA ILE A 8 -0.58 -15.64 9.52
C ILE A 8 -0.88 -16.50 10.76
N LEU A 9 -1.71 -17.54 10.63
CA LEU A 9 -2.07 -18.43 11.74
C LEU A 9 -0.89 -19.26 12.26
N SER A 10 -0.02 -19.74 11.38
CA SER A 10 1.08 -20.63 11.77
C SER A 10 2.20 -19.91 12.52
N GLU A 11 2.45 -18.65 12.17
CA GLU A 11 3.70 -17.99 12.53
C GLU A 11 3.55 -16.50 12.90
N GLY A 12 2.37 -15.93 12.67
CA GLY A 12 2.02 -14.61 13.16
C GLY A 12 2.00 -14.58 14.69
N LYS A 13 2.57 -13.52 15.27
CA LYS A 13 2.57 -13.31 16.73
C LYS A 13 1.79 -12.06 17.08
N ASN A 14 0.74 -12.19 17.87
CA ASN A 14 0.06 -11.05 18.47
C ASN A 14 0.90 -10.49 19.62
N LEU A 15 1.43 -9.28 19.45
CA LEU A 15 2.23 -8.59 20.48
C LEU A 15 1.36 -7.71 21.40
N GLY A 16 0.04 -7.78 21.26
CA GLY A 16 -0.92 -6.93 21.97
C GLY A 16 -1.11 -5.56 21.30
N ARG A 17 -2.12 -4.81 21.76
CA ARG A 17 -2.44 -3.44 21.29
C ARG A 17 -2.59 -3.32 19.77
N GLY A 18 -3.18 -4.34 19.12
CA GLY A 18 -3.39 -4.35 17.67
C GLY A 18 -2.13 -4.61 16.83
N ILE A 19 -1.02 -5.05 17.45
CA ILE A 19 0.24 -5.32 16.75
C ILE A 19 0.31 -6.81 16.39
N LEU A 20 0.25 -7.10 15.09
CA LEU A 20 0.55 -8.41 14.52
C LEU A 20 1.97 -8.41 13.96
N LYS A 21 2.82 -9.30 14.47
CA LYS A 21 4.18 -9.53 13.97
C LYS A 21 4.18 -10.67 12.95
N ILE A 22 4.57 -10.35 11.71
CA ILE A 22 4.71 -11.28 10.58
C ILE A 22 6.05 -11.11 9.84
N ASP A 23 7.10 -10.79 10.62
CA ASP A 23 8.46 -10.53 10.12
C ASP A 23 9.07 -11.69 9.33
N SER A 24 8.59 -12.92 9.52
CA SER A 24 9.15 -14.12 8.87
C SER A 24 8.80 -14.24 7.38
N PHE A 25 7.86 -13.44 6.86
CA PHE A 25 7.46 -13.50 5.44
C PHE A 25 7.10 -12.15 4.79
N LEU A 26 6.88 -11.07 5.55
CA LEU A 26 6.53 -9.77 4.98
C LEU A 26 7.41 -8.60 5.46
N ASN A 27 7.56 -8.39 6.78
CA ASN A 27 8.11 -7.13 7.30
C ASN A 27 9.63 -7.10 7.48
N HIS A 28 10.32 -8.25 7.42
CA HIS A 28 11.78 -8.31 7.59
C HIS A 28 12.42 -9.37 6.69
N GLN A 29 11.99 -10.62 6.85
CA GLN A 29 12.23 -11.70 5.91
C GLN A 29 11.04 -11.78 4.95
N ILE A 30 11.33 -12.06 3.69
CA ILE A 30 10.36 -12.08 2.61
C ILE A 30 10.22 -13.51 2.10
N ASP A 31 8.98 -13.98 2.03
CA ASP A 31 8.65 -15.17 1.24
C ASP A 31 8.28 -14.73 -0.18
N ALA A 32 9.23 -14.86 -1.11
CA ALA A 32 9.07 -14.35 -2.47
C ALA A 32 7.91 -15.03 -3.23
N LEU A 33 7.67 -16.32 -3.00
CA LEU A 33 6.59 -17.05 -3.67
C LEU A 33 5.22 -16.63 -3.13
N LEU A 34 5.13 -16.41 -1.81
CA LEU A 34 3.92 -15.87 -1.22
C LEU A 34 3.63 -14.45 -1.73
N MET A 35 4.66 -13.60 -1.86
CA MET A 35 4.51 -12.25 -2.39
C MET A 35 4.10 -12.24 -3.86
N GLU A 36 4.60 -13.18 -4.67
CA GLU A 36 4.15 -13.36 -6.05
C GLU A 36 2.66 -13.72 -6.11
N ALA A 37 2.23 -14.70 -5.32
CA ALA A 37 0.83 -15.10 -5.24
C ALA A 37 -0.09 -13.96 -4.75
N ILE A 38 0.38 -13.14 -3.79
CA ILE A 38 -0.34 -11.93 -3.34
C ILE A 38 -0.46 -10.92 -4.48
N GLY A 39 0.61 -10.68 -5.24
CA GLY A 39 0.57 -9.78 -6.39
C GLY A 39 -0.43 -10.23 -7.46
N GLU A 40 -0.49 -11.54 -7.73
CA GLU A 40 -1.47 -12.14 -8.65
C GLU A 40 -2.91 -12.00 -8.14
N ASP A 41 -3.14 -12.23 -6.84
CA ASP A 41 -4.45 -12.09 -6.18
C ASP A 41 -4.95 -10.64 -6.28
N ILE A 42 -4.10 -9.65 -5.96
CA ILE A 42 -4.43 -8.23 -6.10
C ILE A 42 -4.67 -7.88 -7.58
N ALA A 43 -3.82 -8.33 -8.50
CA ALA A 43 -3.99 -8.07 -9.92
C ALA A 43 -5.32 -8.60 -10.46
N ALA A 44 -5.74 -9.80 -10.04
CA ALA A 44 -7.02 -10.37 -10.41
C ALA A 44 -8.22 -9.50 -9.95
N GLN A 45 -8.11 -8.90 -8.77
CA GLN A 45 -9.15 -7.99 -8.27
C GLN A 45 -9.19 -6.66 -9.02
N PHE A 46 -8.07 -6.12 -9.47
CA PHE A 46 -8.00 -4.75 -10.02
C PHE A 46 -7.75 -4.65 -11.53
N ALA A 47 -7.50 -5.74 -12.25
CA ALA A 47 -7.27 -5.68 -13.70
C ALA A 47 -8.41 -4.96 -14.46
N HIS A 48 -9.66 -5.14 -14.00
CA HIS A 48 -10.83 -4.49 -14.59
C HIS A 48 -10.83 -2.96 -14.43
N THR A 49 -10.09 -2.41 -13.46
CA THR A 49 -9.97 -0.96 -13.26
C THR A 49 -8.89 -0.33 -14.13
N GLN A 50 -8.17 -1.13 -14.94
CA GLN A 50 -7.16 -0.67 -15.90
C GLN A 50 -6.15 0.32 -15.29
N PRO A 51 -5.43 -0.06 -14.22
CA PRO A 51 -4.36 0.79 -13.68
C PRO A 51 -3.23 0.95 -14.71
N THR A 52 -2.58 2.11 -14.71
CA THR A 52 -1.36 2.38 -15.51
C THR A 52 -0.10 2.32 -14.66
N ARG A 53 -0.24 2.44 -13.33
CA ARG A 53 0.86 2.48 -12.37
C ARG A 53 0.39 2.03 -10.99
N VAL A 54 1.30 1.42 -10.23
CA VAL A 54 1.09 1.09 -8.82
C VAL A 54 1.82 2.11 -7.95
N LEU A 55 1.15 2.61 -6.91
CA LEU A 55 1.72 3.50 -5.90
C LEU A 55 1.76 2.79 -4.54
N THR A 56 2.85 2.94 -3.80
CA THR A 56 3.00 2.40 -2.43
C THR A 56 3.75 3.41 -1.54
N ALA A 57 3.87 3.12 -0.25
CA ALA A 57 4.83 3.78 0.64
C ALA A 57 6.02 2.86 0.95
N GLU A 58 7.19 3.45 1.26
CA GLU A 58 8.33 2.68 1.75
C GLU A 58 8.15 2.25 3.24
N VAL A 59 8.63 1.09 3.68
CA VAL A 59 9.43 0.12 2.91
C VAL A 59 8.61 -1.13 2.58
N SER A 60 7.90 -1.72 3.54
CA SER A 60 7.25 -3.03 3.40
C SER A 60 6.28 -3.15 2.22
N GLY A 61 5.54 -2.09 1.89
CA GLY A 61 4.61 -2.08 0.76
C GLY A 61 5.29 -2.23 -0.62
N LEU A 62 6.60 -1.99 -0.74
CA LEU A 62 7.35 -2.10 -2.00
C LEU A 62 7.22 -3.46 -2.67
N ILE A 63 7.28 -4.53 -1.88
CA ILE A 63 7.34 -5.90 -2.39
C ILE A 63 5.99 -6.36 -2.93
N PRO A 64 4.87 -6.27 -2.18
CA PRO A 64 3.56 -6.58 -2.73
C PRO A 64 3.20 -5.64 -3.90
N ALA A 65 3.59 -4.35 -3.85
CA ALA A 65 3.39 -3.44 -4.96
C ALA A 65 4.16 -3.86 -6.22
N ALA A 66 5.44 -4.24 -6.10
CA ALA A 66 6.25 -4.74 -7.19
C ALA A 66 5.67 -6.01 -7.82
N MET A 67 5.24 -6.97 -7.01
CA MET A 67 4.62 -8.20 -7.50
C MET A 67 3.27 -7.94 -8.16
N THR A 68 2.48 -7.00 -7.62
CA THR A 68 1.23 -6.54 -8.24
C THR A 68 1.49 -5.89 -9.60
N GLY A 69 2.47 -4.98 -9.69
CA GLY A 69 2.85 -4.33 -10.95
C GLY A 69 3.33 -5.34 -12.00
N LYS A 70 4.11 -6.34 -11.58
CA LYS A 70 4.51 -7.48 -12.43
C LYS A 70 3.28 -8.22 -12.96
N ALA A 71 2.36 -8.63 -12.08
CA ALA A 71 1.17 -9.41 -12.44
C ALA A 71 0.18 -8.63 -13.33
N LEU A 72 0.15 -7.29 -13.22
CA LEU A 72 -0.64 -6.40 -14.08
C LEU A 72 0.00 -6.11 -15.46
N GLY A 73 0.98 -6.92 -15.88
CA GLY A 73 1.63 -6.76 -17.18
C GLY A 73 2.86 -5.85 -17.15
N ASN A 74 3.62 -5.92 -16.04
CA ASN A 74 4.84 -5.13 -15.84
C ASN A 74 4.59 -3.61 -15.79
N LEU A 75 3.55 -3.20 -15.07
CA LEU A 75 3.28 -1.79 -14.79
C LEU A 75 4.40 -1.19 -13.92
N PRO A 76 4.75 0.09 -14.15
CA PRO A 76 5.69 0.79 -13.29
C PRO A 76 5.16 0.87 -11.86
N VAL A 77 6.07 0.78 -10.90
CA VAL A 77 5.77 0.94 -9.47
C VAL A 77 6.53 2.16 -8.95
N VAL A 78 5.78 3.04 -8.31
CA VAL A 78 6.30 4.25 -7.68
C VAL A 78 6.05 4.14 -6.19
N TYR A 79 7.01 4.60 -5.39
CA TYR A 79 6.90 4.56 -3.95
C TYR A 79 7.16 5.92 -3.35
N ALA A 80 6.28 6.31 -2.42
CA ALA A 80 6.45 7.51 -1.64
C ALA A 80 7.55 7.31 -0.61
N ARG A 81 8.44 8.30 -0.52
CA ARG A 81 9.57 8.29 0.41
C ARG A 81 9.27 9.11 1.66
N LYS A 82 9.79 8.66 2.80
CA LYS A 82 9.69 9.35 4.10
C LYS A 82 10.79 10.40 4.27
N HIS A 83 11.86 10.28 3.49
CA HIS A 83 12.99 11.21 3.47
C HIS A 83 13.29 11.62 2.04
N LYS A 84 13.49 12.93 1.83
CA LYS A 84 13.85 13.47 0.52
C LYS A 84 15.27 13.04 0.15
N PRO A 85 15.47 12.25 -0.93
CA PRO A 85 16.80 11.94 -1.41
C PRO A 85 17.39 13.13 -2.17
N ILE A 86 18.72 13.20 -2.25
CA ILE A 86 19.45 14.24 -3.01
C ILE A 86 19.03 14.25 -4.50
N THR A 87 18.59 13.11 -5.03
CA THR A 87 18.18 12.94 -6.42
C THR A 87 16.75 13.38 -6.71
N MET A 88 15.96 13.78 -5.71
CA MET A 88 14.58 14.23 -5.91
C MET A 88 14.56 15.76 -5.96
N MET A 89 14.43 16.29 -7.18
CA MET A 89 14.38 17.72 -7.44
C MET A 89 12.99 18.28 -7.13
N GLU A 90 12.92 19.56 -6.80
CA GLU A 90 11.65 20.28 -6.63
C GLU A 90 11.02 20.63 -7.99
N PRO A 91 9.69 20.74 -8.08
CA PRO A 91 8.70 20.54 -7.01
C PRO A 91 8.46 19.05 -6.68
N VAL A 92 8.01 18.76 -5.46
CA VAL A 92 7.57 17.41 -5.06
C VAL A 92 6.13 17.40 -4.54
N TYR A 93 5.39 16.31 -4.76
CA TYR A 93 4.14 16.07 -4.05
C TYR A 93 4.47 15.61 -2.64
N ILE A 94 3.95 16.31 -1.63
CA ILE A 94 4.16 15.98 -0.21
C ILE A 94 2.81 15.93 0.49
N GLU A 95 2.58 14.87 1.26
CA GLU A 95 1.43 14.73 2.14
C GLU A 95 1.86 14.14 3.49
N GLU A 96 1.16 14.51 4.56
CA GLU A 96 1.49 14.06 5.92
C GLU A 96 0.57 12.92 6.39
N ALA A 97 1.17 11.91 7.02
CA ALA A 97 0.47 10.82 7.70
C ALA A 97 0.80 10.85 9.20
N PRO A 98 -0.20 10.93 10.10
CA PRO A 98 0.06 10.95 11.54
C PRO A 98 0.69 9.64 12.03
N SER A 99 1.85 9.69 12.67
CA SER A 99 2.55 8.52 13.21
C SER A 99 1.91 7.98 14.49
N HIS A 100 1.76 6.65 14.58
CA HIS A 100 1.25 5.97 15.78
C HIS A 100 2.21 6.00 16.98
N THR A 101 3.51 6.18 16.78
CA THR A 101 4.51 5.90 17.83
C THR A 101 5.26 7.11 18.38
N LYS A 102 5.12 8.32 17.80
CA LYS A 102 5.92 9.48 18.25
C LYS A 102 5.22 10.85 18.28
N GLY A 103 3.93 10.96 17.96
CA GLY A 103 3.25 12.26 17.92
C GLY A 103 3.75 13.23 16.83
N ASN A 104 4.63 12.75 15.94
CA ASN A 104 5.14 13.50 14.80
C ASN A 104 4.46 13.01 13.52
N GLU A 105 4.13 13.92 12.62
CA GLU A 105 3.70 13.60 11.26
C GLU A 105 4.87 13.00 10.46
N VAL A 106 4.56 12.02 9.61
CA VAL A 106 5.50 11.47 8.64
C VAL A 106 5.09 12.01 7.28
N SER A 107 5.97 12.81 6.69
CA SER A 107 5.79 13.29 5.32
C SER A 107 6.07 12.16 4.34
N LEU A 108 5.18 11.97 3.38
CA LEU A 108 5.33 11.07 2.23
C LEU A 108 5.52 11.91 0.98
N MET A 109 6.56 11.60 0.20
CA MET A 109 6.98 12.42 -0.93
C MET A 109 7.06 11.60 -2.22
N VAL A 110 6.53 12.14 -3.32
CA VAL A 110 6.60 11.56 -4.67
C VAL A 110 7.07 12.62 -5.66
N SER A 111 7.99 12.25 -6.55
CA SER A 111 8.43 13.13 -7.64
C SER A 111 7.35 13.22 -8.72
N PRO A 112 7.01 14.43 -9.21
CA PRO A 112 6.04 14.61 -10.30
C PRO A 112 6.47 13.93 -11.61
N GLU A 113 7.76 13.68 -11.80
CA GLU A 113 8.29 12.92 -12.96
C GLU A 113 7.70 11.51 -13.07
N PHE A 114 7.23 10.95 -11.94
CA PHE A 114 6.68 9.60 -11.85
C PHE A 114 5.22 9.60 -11.39
N LEU A 115 4.49 10.70 -11.55
CA LEU A 115 3.04 10.73 -11.30
C LEU A 115 2.38 11.84 -12.11
N ALA A 116 1.79 11.46 -13.25
CA ALA A 116 1.18 12.39 -14.20
C ALA A 116 -0.36 12.34 -14.12
N ALA A 117 -1.04 13.38 -14.60
CA ALA A 117 -2.50 13.52 -14.47
C ALA A 117 -3.28 12.46 -15.27
N GLU A 118 -2.70 11.94 -16.35
CA GLU A 118 -3.25 10.85 -17.15
C GLU A 118 -3.14 9.47 -16.47
N ASP A 119 -2.36 9.35 -15.39
CA ASP A 119 -2.15 8.07 -14.73
C ASP A 119 -3.41 7.59 -13.99
N ARG A 120 -3.60 6.27 -14.02
CA ARG A 120 -4.62 5.52 -13.27
C ARG A 120 -3.91 4.72 -12.18
N ILE A 121 -4.06 5.14 -10.94
CA ILE A 121 -3.24 4.68 -9.82
C ILE A 121 -3.97 3.64 -8.99
N LEU A 122 -3.38 2.45 -8.89
CA LEU A 122 -3.71 1.47 -7.86
C LEU A 122 -2.75 1.66 -6.69
N ILE A 123 -3.28 1.92 -5.49
CA ILE A 123 -2.47 1.94 -4.27
C ILE A 123 -2.35 0.52 -3.72
N VAL A 124 -1.15 0.09 -3.38
CA VAL A 124 -0.87 -1.20 -2.72
C VAL A 124 -0.03 -0.92 -1.47
N ASP A 125 -0.42 -1.45 -0.31
CA ASP A 125 0.35 -1.35 0.93
C ASP A 125 0.44 -2.70 1.68
N ASP A 126 1.29 -2.79 2.69
CA ASP A 126 1.41 -3.99 3.52
C ASP A 126 0.20 -4.18 4.45
N PHE A 127 -0.20 -3.11 5.14
CA PHE A 127 -1.29 -3.13 6.12
C PHE A 127 -2.32 -2.01 5.92
N LEU A 128 -3.59 -2.40 5.85
CA LEU A 128 -4.71 -1.50 6.11
C LEU A 128 -5.05 -1.54 7.60
N ALA A 129 -4.50 -0.59 8.34
CA ALA A 129 -4.69 -0.39 9.77
C ALA A 129 -5.68 0.78 10.00
N SER A 130 -5.25 1.87 10.61
CA SER A 130 -5.99 3.15 10.65
C SER A 130 -6.22 3.85 9.28
N GLY A 131 -5.64 3.36 8.19
CA GLY A 131 -5.78 3.94 6.84
C GLY A 131 -4.98 5.23 6.56
N ARG A 132 -4.33 5.83 7.56
CA ARG A 132 -3.67 7.16 7.44
C ARG A 132 -2.59 7.26 6.36
N THR A 133 -1.72 6.26 6.23
CA THR A 133 -0.68 6.23 5.20
C THR A 133 -1.31 6.18 3.81
N ILE A 134 -2.26 5.27 3.61
CA ILE A 134 -2.98 5.09 2.36
C ILE A 134 -3.76 6.37 2.01
N ASP A 135 -4.39 7.02 2.98
CA ASP A 135 -5.09 8.29 2.77
C ASP A 135 -4.14 9.39 2.28
N ALA A 136 -2.95 9.52 2.88
CA ALA A 136 -1.92 10.43 2.40
C ALA A 136 -1.49 10.13 0.96
N LEU A 137 -1.33 8.85 0.59
CA LEU A 137 -1.07 8.45 -0.80
C LEU A 137 -2.23 8.85 -1.73
N CYS A 138 -3.48 8.67 -1.31
CA CYS A 138 -4.66 9.08 -2.09
C CYS A 138 -4.66 10.60 -2.34
N ARG A 139 -4.29 11.40 -1.33
CA ARG A 139 -4.16 12.86 -1.47
C ARG A 139 -3.02 13.23 -2.43
N ILE A 140 -1.89 12.52 -2.43
CA ILE A 140 -0.83 12.69 -3.43
C ILE A 140 -1.36 12.45 -4.85
N VAL A 141 -2.10 11.35 -5.06
CA VAL A 141 -2.72 11.03 -6.36
C VAL A 141 -3.65 12.15 -6.81
N ARG A 142 -4.52 12.65 -5.92
CA ARG A 142 -5.41 13.76 -6.19
C ARG A 142 -4.65 15.05 -6.54
N ASN A 143 -3.60 15.38 -5.80
CA ASN A 143 -2.79 16.58 -6.03
C ASN A 143 -2.03 16.53 -7.36
N ALA A 144 -1.69 15.33 -7.83
CA ALA A 144 -1.11 15.12 -9.16
C ALA A 144 -2.13 15.25 -10.30
N GLY A 145 -3.42 15.36 -9.98
CA GLY A 145 -4.50 15.31 -10.96
C GLY A 145 -4.73 13.92 -11.56
N ALA A 146 -4.08 12.89 -11.00
CA ALA A 146 -4.20 11.51 -11.44
C ALA A 146 -5.50 10.87 -10.95
N THR A 147 -5.90 9.76 -11.57
CA THR A 147 -7.11 9.03 -11.20
C THR A 147 -6.79 7.91 -10.22
N LEU A 148 -7.31 7.96 -9.01
CA LEU A 148 -7.28 6.81 -8.11
C LEU A 148 -8.28 5.75 -8.60
N VAL A 149 -7.84 4.50 -8.77
CA VAL A 149 -8.71 3.41 -9.29
C VAL A 149 -8.92 2.26 -8.31
N GLY A 150 -8.23 2.26 -7.18
CA GLY A 150 -8.36 1.20 -6.19
C GLY A 150 -7.31 1.28 -5.09
N ILE A 151 -7.60 0.57 -4.01
CA ILE A 151 -6.72 0.42 -2.85
C ILE A 151 -6.65 -1.06 -2.51
N ALA A 152 -5.44 -1.60 -2.40
CA ALA A 152 -5.19 -2.95 -1.96
C ALA A 152 -4.24 -2.97 -0.75
N ALA A 153 -4.45 -3.92 0.15
CA ALA A 153 -3.51 -4.22 1.23
C ALA A 153 -3.27 -5.73 1.34
N VAL A 154 -2.07 -6.12 1.77
CA VAL A 154 -1.80 -7.53 2.05
C VAL A 154 -2.67 -8.02 3.21
N ALA A 155 -2.70 -7.26 4.32
CA ALA A 155 -3.55 -7.57 5.45
C ALA A 155 -4.30 -6.34 5.97
N GLU A 156 -5.52 -6.54 6.43
CA GLU A 156 -6.35 -5.52 7.06
C GLU A 156 -6.59 -5.84 8.54
N LYS A 157 -6.57 -4.83 9.39
CA LYS A 157 -7.02 -4.91 10.79
C LYS A 157 -8.36 -4.21 10.91
N THR A 158 -9.45 -4.96 10.82
CA THR A 158 -10.81 -4.38 10.71
C THR A 158 -11.20 -3.58 11.96
N PHE A 159 -10.64 -3.94 13.13
CA PHE A 159 -10.87 -3.24 14.39
C PHE A 159 -10.19 -1.86 14.49
N GLU A 160 -9.39 -1.42 13.50
CA GLU A 160 -8.78 -0.09 13.48
C GLU A 160 -9.52 0.95 12.61
N GLY A 161 -10.59 0.55 11.90
CA GLY A 161 -11.49 1.47 11.21
C GLY A 161 -10.93 2.16 9.96
N GLY A 162 -9.79 1.70 9.42
CA GLY A 162 -9.16 2.35 8.28
C GLY A 162 -9.94 2.23 6.97
N ARG A 163 -10.65 1.12 6.76
CA ARG A 163 -11.50 0.93 5.58
C ARG A 163 -12.62 1.96 5.53
N GLU A 164 -13.29 2.16 6.65
CA GLU A 164 -14.35 3.16 6.81
C GLU A 164 -13.81 4.57 6.60
N ALA A 165 -12.62 4.86 7.13
CA ALA A 165 -11.96 6.15 6.94
C ALA A 165 -11.65 6.45 5.45
N LEU A 166 -11.35 5.42 4.66
CA LEU A 166 -11.04 5.55 3.23
C LEU A 166 -12.28 5.54 2.32
N ALA A 167 -13.48 5.26 2.84
CA ALA A 167 -14.69 5.11 2.02
C ALA A 167 -15.04 6.36 1.19
N HIS A 168 -14.63 7.54 1.66
CA HIS A 168 -14.87 8.82 0.97
C HIS A 168 -14.11 8.97 -0.35
N TRP A 169 -13.13 8.12 -0.63
CA TRP A 169 -12.43 8.09 -1.91
C TRP A 169 -13.24 7.42 -3.02
N ASP A 170 -14.33 6.73 -2.69
CA ASP A 170 -15.26 6.11 -3.65
C ASP A 170 -14.58 5.19 -4.68
N VAL A 171 -13.63 4.38 -4.20
CA VAL A 171 -12.92 3.37 -5.00
C VAL A 171 -12.99 2.00 -4.31
N PRO A 172 -12.86 0.88 -5.06
CA PRO A 172 -12.81 -0.44 -4.47
C PRO A 172 -11.61 -0.59 -3.53
N VAL A 173 -11.86 -1.15 -2.33
CA VAL A 173 -10.83 -1.46 -1.33
C VAL A 173 -10.77 -2.97 -1.11
N TYR A 174 -9.60 -3.57 -1.29
CA TYR A 174 -9.38 -5.01 -1.15
C TYR A 174 -8.27 -5.33 -0.14
N ALA A 175 -8.43 -6.43 0.59
CA ALA A 175 -7.39 -6.96 1.45
C ALA A 175 -7.24 -8.47 1.23
N CYS A 176 -6.01 -8.96 1.02
CA CYS A 176 -5.77 -10.39 0.81
C CYS A 176 -6.07 -11.22 2.07
N ALA A 177 -5.93 -10.63 3.26
CA ALA A 177 -6.33 -11.20 4.54
C ALA A 177 -6.99 -10.15 5.44
N THR A 178 -7.99 -10.55 6.22
CA THR A 178 -8.67 -9.70 7.21
C THR A 178 -8.46 -10.26 8.60
N ILE A 179 -7.97 -9.42 9.51
CA ILE A 179 -7.72 -9.73 10.92
C ILE A 179 -8.84 -9.10 11.73
N VAL A 180 -9.59 -9.95 12.42
CA VAL A 180 -10.77 -9.60 13.23
C VAL A 180 -10.48 -9.64 14.73
#